data_AF-A0A2N5UJ68-F1
#
_entry.id   AF-A0A2N5UJ68-F1
#
_cell.length_a   1.000
_cell.length_b   1.000
_cell.length_c   1.000
_cell.angle_alpha   90.00
_cell.angle_beta   90.00
_cell.angle_gamma   90.00
#
_symmetry.space_group_name_H-M   'P 1'
#
loop_
_entity.id
_entity.type
_entity.pdbx_description
1 polymer ?
#
loop_
_entity_poly.entity_id
_entity_poly.type
_entity_poly.pdbx_seq_one_letter_code
_entity_poly.pdbx_strand_id
1 'polypeptide(L)'
;MEWSSSAISSSLPSQWRYVAEGAANLILAYSPPADGTVCEHLTGKCLRLAKRATGSPATGSNPAGSTHITPGEFTRRFLAAVIPSELLLAFQHVPLDPSHRTWLQDIAALVHAMRPPAKRAHSEIDLAARHAVIMDKPHRTADWRR
;
A
#
# COMPACT_ATOMS: atom_id res chain seq x y z
N MET A 1 -9.03 0.45 15.35
CA MET A 1 -7.56 0.49 15.46
C MET A 1 -7.07 1.45 14.39
N GLU A 2 -6.33 2.48 14.76
CA GLU A 2 -5.69 3.37 13.80
C GLU A 2 -4.32 2.80 13.41
N TRP A 3 -3.99 2.82 12.13
CA TRP A 3 -2.70 2.35 11.65
C TRP A 3 -1.66 3.46 11.65
N SER A 4 -0.44 3.10 12.05
CA SER A 4 0.70 4.00 12.08
C SER A 4 1.81 3.52 11.16
N SER A 5 2.72 4.43 10.80
CA SER A 5 3.94 4.08 10.08
C SER A 5 4.72 2.98 10.80
N SER A 6 4.83 3.06 12.13
CA SER A 6 5.53 2.07 12.96
C SER A 6 4.88 0.69 12.91
N ALA A 7 3.55 0.61 12.77
CA ALA A 7 2.85 -0.67 12.67
C ALA A 7 3.15 -1.41 11.36
N ILE A 8 3.38 -0.70 10.25
CA ILE A 8 3.78 -1.34 8.98
C ILE A 8 5.29 -1.55 8.91
N SER A 9 6.11 -0.64 9.46
CA SER A 9 7.57 -0.74 9.43
C SER A 9 8.15 -1.68 10.50
N SER A 10 7.32 -2.20 11.42
CA SER A 10 7.72 -3.30 12.31
C SER A 10 7.99 -4.61 11.56
N SER A 11 7.64 -4.68 10.27
CA SER A 11 7.89 -5.81 9.38
C SER A 11 9.17 -5.62 8.57
N LEU A 12 9.78 -6.72 8.14
CA LEU A 12 10.88 -6.67 7.18
C LEU A 12 10.33 -6.44 5.76
N PRO A 13 11.05 -5.72 4.89
CA PRO A 13 10.65 -5.53 3.50
C PRO A 13 10.41 -6.84 2.73
N SER A 14 11.18 -7.89 3.03
CA SER A 14 11.03 -9.24 2.46
C SER A 14 9.72 -9.95 2.84
N GLN A 15 9.03 -9.48 3.88
CA GLN A 15 7.72 -9.98 4.29
C GLN A 15 6.58 -9.38 3.46
N TRP A 16 6.88 -8.54 2.47
CA TRP A 16 5.89 -7.97 1.55
C TRP A 16 6.11 -8.50 0.15
N ARG A 17 5.08 -9.14 -0.39
CA ARG A 17 5.11 -9.71 -1.74
C ARG A 17 4.34 -8.84 -2.71
N TYR A 18 4.94 -8.53 -3.86
CA TYR A 18 4.23 -7.89 -4.97
C TYR A 18 3.04 -8.74 -5.44
N VAL A 19 1.87 -8.12 -5.56
CA VAL A 19 0.62 -8.78 -6.00
C VAL A 19 0.12 -8.21 -7.31
N ALA A 20 0.01 -6.89 -7.39
CA ALA A 20 -0.57 -6.21 -8.55
C ALA A 20 -0.14 -4.74 -8.61
N GLU A 21 -0.31 -4.12 -9.77
CA GLU A 21 -0.20 -2.67 -9.93
C GLU A 21 -1.19 -2.14 -10.95
N GLY A 22 -1.67 -0.91 -10.72
CA GLY A 22 -2.46 -0.13 -11.67
C GLY A 22 -1.67 1.07 -12.20
N ALA A 23 -2.37 2.09 -12.69
CA ALA A 23 -1.72 3.33 -13.13
C ALA A 23 -1.06 4.07 -11.96
N ALA A 24 -1.83 4.34 -10.90
CA ALA A 24 -1.42 5.20 -9.79
C ALA A 24 -0.86 4.46 -8.58
N ASN A 25 -1.09 3.16 -8.44
CA ASN A 25 -0.79 2.43 -7.20
C ASN A 25 -0.18 1.05 -7.47
N LEU A 26 0.53 0.56 -6.46
CA LEU A 26 1.05 -0.80 -6.37
C LEU A 26 0.51 -1.47 -5.10
N ILE A 27 0.22 -2.77 -5.17
CA ILE A 27 -0.32 -3.58 -4.08
C ILE A 27 0.69 -4.65 -3.67
N LEU A 28 1.00 -4.68 -2.38
CA LEU A 28 1.78 -5.69 -1.69
C LEU A 28 0.87 -6.49 -0.76
N ALA A 29 1.08 -7.80 -0.62
CA ALA A 29 0.45 -8.60 0.42
C ALA A 29 1.49 -8.98 1.47
N TYR A 30 1.12 -8.88 2.74
CA TYR A 30 1.95 -9.40 3.82
C TYR A 30 2.05 -10.93 3.68
N SER A 31 3.28 -11.42 3.74
CA SER A 31 3.66 -12.81 3.61
C SER A 31 4.65 -13.14 4.71
N PRO A 32 4.22 -13.78 5.80
CA PRO A 32 5.13 -14.14 6.88
C PRO A 32 6.25 -15.06 6.37
N PRO A 33 7.48 -14.92 6.90
CA PRO A 33 8.61 -15.77 6.55
C PRO A 33 8.45 -17.16 7.17
N ALA A 34 9.11 -18.16 6.59
CA ALA A 34 9.04 -19.54 7.05
C ALA A 34 9.75 -19.77 8.40
N ASP A 35 10.62 -18.85 8.81
CA ASP A 35 11.38 -18.91 10.07
C ASP A 35 10.56 -18.57 11.32
N GLY A 36 9.28 -18.20 11.17
CA GLY A 36 8.37 -17.93 12.27
C GLY A 36 8.38 -16.49 12.77
N THR A 37 9.17 -15.58 12.17
CA THR A 37 9.14 -14.16 12.54
C THR A 37 7.88 -13.48 11.99
N VAL A 38 6.78 -13.47 12.75
CA VAL A 38 5.48 -12.97 12.28
C VAL A 38 5.09 -11.66 12.96
N CYS A 39 4.64 -10.69 12.16
CA CYS A 39 3.90 -9.52 12.64
C CYS A 39 2.41 -9.87 12.61
N GLU A 40 1.88 -10.36 13.73
CA GLU A 40 0.53 -10.92 13.79
C GLU A 40 -0.54 -9.95 13.28
N HIS A 41 -0.42 -8.66 13.61
CA HIS A 41 -1.34 -7.61 13.18
C HIS A 41 -1.38 -7.39 11.66
N LEU A 42 -0.30 -7.75 10.94
CA LEU A 42 -0.22 -7.65 9.48
C LEU A 42 -0.72 -8.92 8.77
N THR A 43 -1.02 -9.99 9.51
CA THR A 43 -1.54 -11.23 8.93
C THR A 43 -2.84 -10.97 8.18
N GLY A 44 -2.89 -11.42 6.93
CA GLY A 44 -4.04 -11.19 6.06
C GLY A 44 -4.21 -9.75 5.58
N LYS A 45 -3.19 -8.89 5.69
CA LYS A 45 -3.23 -7.51 5.18
C LYS A 45 -2.56 -7.35 3.82
N CYS A 46 -3.01 -6.33 3.10
CA CYS A 46 -2.37 -5.79 1.91
C CYS A 46 -2.01 -4.32 2.11
N LEU A 47 -0.87 -3.90 1.59
CA LEU A 47 -0.40 -2.53 1.57
C LEU A 47 -0.47 -1.98 0.15
N ARG A 48 -1.12 -0.83 0.00
CA ARG A 48 -1.19 -0.06 -1.24
C ARG A 48 -0.29 1.16 -1.14
N LEU A 49 0.67 1.25 -2.06
CA LEU A 49 1.62 2.34 -2.17
C LEU A 49 1.37 3.14 -3.45
N ALA A 50 1.50 4.46 -3.36
CA ALA A 50 1.41 5.34 -4.52
C ALA A 50 2.62 5.14 -5.44
N LYS A 51 2.38 5.33 -6.74
CA LYS A 51 3.41 5.40 -7.76
C LYS A 51 3.49 6.79 -8.34
N ARG A 52 4.66 7.12 -8.87
CA ARG A 52 4.87 8.27 -9.75
C ARG A 52 5.56 7.82 -11.03
N ALA A 53 5.42 8.62 -12.08
CA ALA A 53 6.19 8.42 -13.29
C ALA A 53 7.69 8.65 -13.01
N THR A 54 8.54 7.83 -13.64
CA THR A 54 9.99 8.00 -13.55
C THR A 54 10.39 9.37 -14.08
N GLY A 55 11.25 10.08 -13.35
CA GLY A 55 11.66 11.45 -13.69
C GLY A 55 10.61 12.54 -13.44
N SER A 56 9.40 12.21 -12.98
CA SER A 56 8.44 13.22 -12.50
C SER A 56 8.74 13.62 -11.06
N PRO A 57 8.55 14.90 -10.70
CA PRO A 57 8.70 15.36 -9.33
C PRO A 57 7.79 14.54 -8.40
N ALA A 58 8.28 14.30 -7.19
CA ALA A 58 7.52 13.54 -6.22
C ALA A 58 6.20 14.24 -5.91
N THR A 59 5.12 13.49 -5.74
CA THR A 59 3.74 14.01 -5.56
C THR A 59 3.52 14.72 -4.21
N GLY A 60 4.61 15.17 -3.56
CA GLY A 60 4.64 15.80 -2.23
C GLY A 60 4.01 17.18 -2.14
N SER A 61 3.59 17.79 -3.25
CA SER A 61 2.90 19.07 -3.28
C SER A 61 1.46 18.91 -3.77
N ASN A 62 0.58 18.43 -2.89
CA ASN A 62 -0.79 18.90 -2.99
C ASN A 62 -0.78 20.37 -2.52
N PRO A 63 -1.24 21.34 -3.33
CA PRO A 63 -1.27 22.74 -2.89
C PRO A 63 -2.07 22.86 -1.60
N ALA A 64 -1.50 23.53 -0.60
CA ALA A 64 -2.16 23.81 0.66
C ALA A 64 -3.48 24.55 0.36
N GLY A 65 -4.61 23.89 0.59
CA GLY A 65 -5.94 24.48 0.37
C GLY A 65 -6.90 23.68 -0.50
N SER A 66 -6.48 22.59 -1.16
CA SER A 66 -7.46 21.68 -1.80
C SER A 66 -8.09 20.77 -0.73
N THR A 67 -9.41 20.85 -0.55
CA THR A 67 -10.20 19.88 0.24
C THR A 67 -10.26 18.55 -0.51
N HIS A 68 -9.13 17.86 -0.58
CA HIS A 68 -9.03 16.57 -1.24
C HIS A 68 -9.65 15.49 -0.34
N ILE A 69 -10.82 14.98 -0.74
CA ILE A 69 -11.46 13.84 -0.08
C ILE A 69 -10.58 12.62 -0.34
N THR A 70 -10.07 12.00 0.72
CA THR A 70 -9.27 10.78 0.58
C THR A 70 -10.16 9.63 0.08
N PRO A 71 -9.61 8.61 -0.61
CA PRO A 71 -10.40 7.46 -1.01
C PRO A 71 -11.14 6.80 0.17
N GLY A 72 -10.49 6.70 1.34
CA GLY A 72 -11.16 6.18 2.55
C GLY A 72 -12.33 7.06 2.99
N GLU A 73 -12.18 8.38 2.93
CA GLU A 73 -13.26 9.30 3.30
C GLU A 73 -14.41 9.30 2.28
N PHE A 74 -14.08 9.15 1.00
CA PHE A 74 -15.08 8.99 -0.05
C PHE A 74 -15.89 7.69 0.15
N THR A 75 -15.20 6.58 0.43
CA THR A 75 -15.87 5.31 0.73
C THR A 75 -16.79 5.43 1.94
N ARG A 76 -16.31 6.04 3.02
CA ARG A 76 -17.06 6.18 4.27
C ARG A 76 -18.26 7.12 4.16
N ARG A 77 -18.11 8.26 3.48
CA ARG A 77 -19.17 9.29 3.41
C ARG A 77 -20.16 9.07 2.28
N PHE A 78 -19.74 8.47 1.17
CA PHE A 78 -20.56 8.38 -0.05
C PHE A 78 -20.87 6.93 -0.41
N LEU A 79 -19.87 6.06 -0.53
CA LEU A 79 -20.13 4.68 -0.97
C LEU A 79 -20.91 3.88 0.06
N ALA A 80 -20.70 4.13 1.35
CA ALA A 80 -21.45 3.47 2.43
C ALA A 80 -22.96 3.78 2.42
N ALA A 81 -23.39 4.83 1.72
CA ALA A 81 -24.82 5.13 1.54
C ALA A 81 -25.48 4.32 0.43
N VAL A 82 -24.68 3.71 -0.47
CA VAL A 82 -25.17 3.03 -1.69
C VAL A 82 -24.82 1.54 -1.67
N ILE A 83 -23.68 1.19 -1.09
CA ILE A 83 -23.15 -0.17 -1.03
C ILE A 83 -23.19 -0.62 0.44
N PRO A 84 -23.79 -1.78 0.74
CA PRO A 84 -23.77 -2.36 2.08
C PRO A 84 -22.35 -2.43 2.65
N SER A 85 -22.20 -2.08 3.93
CA SER A 85 -20.90 -2.02 4.60
C SER A 85 -20.12 -3.32 4.51
N GLU A 86 -20.81 -4.45 4.46
CA GLU A 86 -20.23 -5.80 4.44
C GLU A 86 -19.54 -6.11 3.10
N LEU A 87 -19.90 -5.37 2.04
CA LEU A 87 -19.32 -5.48 0.70
C LEU A 87 -18.25 -4.42 0.44
N LEU A 88 -18.05 -3.47 1.36
CA LEU A 88 -17.05 -2.42 1.23
C LEU A 88 -15.71 -2.86 1.82
N LEU A 89 -14.65 -2.71 1.02
CA LEU A 89 -13.30 -2.85 1.54
C LEU A 89 -12.98 -1.70 2.50
N ALA A 90 -12.51 -2.05 3.70
CA ALA A 90 -12.03 -1.08 4.67
C ALA A 90 -10.64 -0.58 4.28
N PHE A 91 -10.59 0.58 3.59
CA PHE A 91 -9.34 1.27 3.29
C PHE A 91 -8.90 2.12 4.48
N GLN A 92 -7.84 1.71 5.16
CA GLN A 92 -7.31 2.41 6.32
C GLN A 92 -6.06 3.17 5.92
N HIS A 93 -6.06 4.49 6.13
CA HIS A 93 -4.92 5.35 5.80
C HIS A 93 -3.81 5.16 6.83
N VAL A 94 -2.57 5.03 6.35
CA VAL A 94 -1.38 4.94 7.18
C VAL A 94 -0.49 6.13 6.88
N PRO A 95 -0.29 7.08 7.81
CA PRO A 95 0.71 8.13 7.64
C PRO A 95 2.10 7.51 7.46
N LEU A 96 2.86 7.99 6.48
CA LEU A 96 4.25 7.57 6.25
C LEU A 96 5.17 8.58 6.93
N ASP A 97 5.76 8.16 8.04
CA ASP A 97 6.64 9.00 8.84
C ASP A 97 8.07 9.01 8.23
N PRO A 98 8.72 10.17 8.11
CA PRO A 98 10.10 10.27 7.63
C PRO A 98 11.12 9.40 8.39
N SER A 99 10.87 9.06 9.65
CA SER A 99 11.74 8.17 10.44
C SER A 99 11.81 6.74 9.88
N HIS A 100 10.79 6.31 9.13
CA HIS A 100 10.72 4.97 8.51
C HIS A 100 11.06 4.98 7.01
N ARG A 101 11.75 6.03 6.54
CA ARG A 101 12.13 6.23 5.14
C ARG A 101 12.95 5.07 4.56
N THR A 102 13.89 4.53 5.33
CA THR A 102 14.76 3.42 4.92
C THR A 102 13.94 2.18 4.60
N TRP A 103 12.98 1.83 5.47
CA TRP A 103 12.08 0.71 5.24
C TRP A 103 11.31 0.85 3.91
N LEU A 104 10.80 2.05 3.60
CA LEU A 104 10.09 2.31 2.34
C LEU A 104 11.03 2.23 1.12
N GLN A 105 12.29 2.66 1.26
CA GLN A 105 13.32 2.54 0.22
C GLN A 105 13.65 1.07 -0.06
N ASP A 106 13.79 0.25 0.99
CA ASP A 106 14.08 -1.17 0.86
C ASP A 106 12.92 -1.92 0.22
N ILE A 107 11.67 -1.59 0.61
CA ILE A 107 10.47 -2.05 -0.09
C ILE A 107 10.53 -1.66 -1.57
N ALA A 108 10.86 -0.40 -1.87
CA ALA A 108 10.90 0.07 -3.26
C ALA A 108 11.95 -0.68 -4.09
N ALA A 109 13.14 -0.93 -3.55
CA ALA A 109 14.19 -1.68 -4.22
C ALA A 109 13.78 -3.15 -4.46
N LEU A 110 13.28 -3.83 -3.43
CA LEU A 110 12.83 -5.22 -3.50
C LEU A 110 11.68 -5.38 -4.50
N VAL A 111 10.70 -4.48 -4.45
CA VAL A 111 9.54 -4.51 -5.36
C VAL A 111 9.94 -4.15 -6.78
N HIS A 112 10.85 -3.20 -6.98
CA HIS A 112 11.35 -2.88 -8.32
C HIS A 112 11.89 -4.13 -9.01
N ALA A 113 12.71 -4.95 -8.34
CA ALA A 113 13.24 -6.20 -8.90
C ALA A 113 12.15 -7.21 -9.31
N MET A 114 11.00 -7.24 -8.62
CA MET A 114 9.90 -8.16 -8.91
C MET A 114 8.94 -7.69 -10.01
N ARG A 115 8.97 -6.40 -10.37
CA ARG A 115 8.00 -5.82 -11.32
C ARG A 115 8.32 -6.19 -12.77
N PRO A 116 7.28 -6.37 -13.62
CA PRO A 116 7.48 -6.57 -15.05
C PRO A 116 8.37 -5.47 -15.66
N PRO A 117 9.34 -5.79 -16.55
CA PRO A 117 10.27 -4.81 -17.10
C PRO A 117 9.60 -3.58 -17.71
N ALA A 118 8.52 -3.78 -18.48
CA ALA A 118 7.75 -2.69 -19.07
C ALA A 118 7.17 -1.72 -18.02
N LYS A 119 6.78 -2.20 -16.84
CA LYS A 119 6.23 -1.35 -15.77
C LYS A 119 7.32 -0.57 -15.04
N ARG A 120 8.50 -1.18 -14.85
CA ARG A 120 9.67 -0.55 -14.20
C ARG A 120 10.15 0.70 -14.94
N ALA A 121 10.15 0.66 -16.27
CA ALA A 121 10.66 1.76 -17.09
C ALA A 121 9.85 3.06 -16.93
N HIS A 122 8.56 2.95 -16.62
CA HIS A 122 7.63 4.10 -16.66
C HIS A 122 7.22 4.62 -15.29
N SER A 123 7.42 3.87 -14.21
CA SER A 123 6.97 4.31 -12.89
C SER A 123 7.76 3.68 -11.75
N GLU A 124 7.77 4.36 -10.62
CA GLU A 124 8.41 3.94 -9.38
C GLU A 124 7.51 4.23 -8.18
N ILE A 125 7.77 3.60 -7.04
CA ILE A 125 7.06 3.90 -5.80
C ILE A 125 7.37 5.36 -5.42
N ASP A 126 6.32 6.12 -5.10
CA ASP A 126 6.50 7.51 -4.67
C ASP A 126 6.99 7.55 -3.22
N LEU A 127 8.30 7.70 -3.10
CA LEU A 127 9.02 7.81 -1.86
C LEU A 127 8.70 9.10 -1.05
N ALA A 128 8.04 10.10 -1.64
CA ALA A 128 7.58 11.29 -0.92
C ALA A 128 6.07 11.26 -0.60
N ALA A 129 5.39 10.15 -0.88
CA ALA A 129 3.99 9.98 -0.51
C ALA A 129 3.84 10.12 1.00
N ARG A 130 2.88 10.94 1.45
CA ARG A 130 2.62 11.16 2.88
C ARG A 130 1.82 10.05 3.54
N HIS A 131 1.17 9.21 2.73
CA HIS A 131 0.30 8.15 3.22
C HIS A 131 0.39 6.91 2.35
N ALA A 132 0.26 5.76 2.98
CA ALA A 132 -0.11 4.50 2.35
C ALA A 132 -1.55 4.13 2.71
N VAL A 133 -2.05 3.05 2.13
CA VAL A 133 -3.33 2.46 2.53
C VAL A 133 -3.10 1.00 2.89
N ILE A 134 -3.61 0.59 4.04
CA ILE A 134 -3.69 -0.82 4.43
C ILE A 134 -5.13 -1.29 4.33
N MET A 135 -5.30 -2.53 3.88
CA MET A 135 -6.61 -3.14 3.68
C MET A 135 -6.52 -4.62 3.99
N ASP A 136 -7.67 -5.23 4.28
CA ASP A 136 -7.75 -6.68 4.33
C ASP A 136 -7.44 -7.26 2.96
N LYS A 137 -6.63 -8.31 2.96
CA LYS A 137 -6.43 -9.14 1.78
C LYS A 137 -7.79 -9.73 1.44
N PRO A 138 -8.34 -9.46 0.25
CA PRO A 138 -9.60 -10.10 -0.14
C PRO A 138 -9.41 -11.61 -0.06
N HIS A 139 -10.35 -12.27 0.61
CA HIS A 139 -10.32 -13.71 0.86
C HIS A 139 -10.13 -14.45 -0.47
N ARG A 140 -9.06 -15.25 -0.57
CA ARG A 140 -8.96 -16.27 -1.62
C ARG A 140 -9.93 -17.39 -1.24
N THR A 141 -11.12 -17.39 -1.81
CA THR A 141 -11.73 -18.67 -2.21
C THR A 141 -10.92 -19.20 -3.40
N ALA A 142 -10.05 -20.18 -3.12
CA ALA A 142 -9.30 -21.03 -4.06
C ALA A 142 -8.14 -20.41 -4.90
N ASP A 143 -6.99 -21.09 -4.80
CA ASP A 143 -5.86 -21.25 -5.72
C ASP A 143 -5.73 -20.39 -7.00
N TRP A 144 -4.70 -19.54 -7.00
CA TRP A 144 -4.06 -18.94 -8.20
C TRP A 144 -2.88 -19.77 -8.72
N ARG A 145 -2.75 -21.05 -8.33
CA ARG A 145 -1.81 -21.97 -8.97
C ARG A 145 -2.58 -22.93 -9.88
N ARG A 146 -2.97 -22.44 -11.04
CA ARG A 146 -3.11 -23.24 -12.27
C ARG A 146 -2.60 -22.40 -13.42
#